data_AF-A0A255Z7H9-F1
#
_entry.id   AF-A0A255Z7H9-F1
#
_cell.length_a   1.000
_cell.length_b   1.000
_cell.length_c   1.000
_cell.angle_alpha   90.00
_cell.angle_beta   90.00
_cell.angle_gamma   90.00
#
_symmetry.space_group_name_H-M   'P 1'
#
loop_
_entity.id
_entity.type
_entity.pdbx_description
1 polymer ?
#
loop_
_entity_poly.entity_id
_entity_poly.type
_entity_poly.pdbx_seq_one_letter_code
_entity_poly.pdbx_strand_id
1 'polypeptide(L)'
;MSNFLQPKPAKPVAVTIVTEGGQGAAGDAVKGALGADVAAKVVSGAGADLTGAVAVIVVGSVDLSGKAAPGQLLIGDMACMEAGKCALAVERQASGAAKYHVNTAALTKAGVSFDKNFQMLVTAH
;
A
#
# COMPACT_ATOMS: atom_id res chain seq x y z
N MET A 1 12.54 -18.84 -19.00
CA MET A 1 12.39 -17.94 -17.83
C MET A 1 12.45 -16.52 -18.36
N SER A 2 11.31 -15.91 -18.66
CA SER A 2 11.28 -14.52 -19.13
C SER A 2 11.59 -13.63 -17.94
N ASN A 3 12.80 -13.04 -17.91
CA ASN A 3 13.14 -12.01 -16.94
C ASN A 3 12.13 -10.88 -17.10
N PHE A 4 11.23 -10.74 -16.11
CA PHE A 4 10.42 -9.54 -15.95
C PHE A 4 11.38 -8.39 -15.66
N LEU A 5 11.90 -7.76 -16.70
CA LEU A 5 12.55 -6.47 -16.61
C LEU A 5 11.45 -5.45 -16.37
N GLN A 6 11.14 -5.19 -15.11
CA GLN A 6 10.29 -4.07 -14.73
C GLN A 6 11.03 -2.80 -15.18
N PRO A 7 10.49 -2.00 -16.13
CA PRO A 7 11.16 -0.78 -16.56
C PRO A 7 11.38 0.11 -15.34
N LYS A 8 12.62 0.54 -15.13
CA LYS A 8 12.93 1.47 -14.04
C LYS A 8 12.07 2.72 -14.21
N PRO A 9 11.32 3.15 -13.18
CA PRO A 9 10.51 4.36 -13.26
C PRO A 9 11.37 5.56 -13.67
N ALA A 10 10.87 6.39 -14.60
CA ALA A 10 11.57 7.61 -15.01
C ALA A 10 11.73 8.63 -13.87
N LYS A 11 10.87 8.53 -12.85
CA LYS A 11 10.92 9.29 -11.59
C LYS A 11 10.59 8.35 -10.43
N PRO A 12 11.14 8.59 -9.22
CA PRO A 12 10.79 7.81 -8.05
C PRO A 12 9.27 7.81 -7.81
N VAL A 13 8.73 6.66 -7.46
CA VAL A 13 7.31 6.52 -7.12
C VAL A 13 7.07 7.17 -5.76
N ALA A 14 6.18 8.16 -5.69
CA ALA A 14 5.87 8.84 -4.45
C ALA A 14 4.97 7.97 -3.56
N VAL A 15 5.44 7.67 -2.35
CA VAL A 15 4.73 6.86 -1.36
C VAL A 15 4.62 7.62 -0.04
N THR A 16 3.43 7.61 0.56
CA THR A 16 3.24 8.14 1.91
C THR A 16 2.97 6.99 2.87
N ILE A 17 3.74 6.92 3.95
CA ILE A 17 3.56 5.94 5.02
C ILE A 17 2.87 6.67 6.16
N VAL A 18 1.63 6.32 6.45
CA VAL A 18 0.86 6.90 7.53
C VAL A 18 0.90 5.97 8.73
N THR A 19 1.43 6.46 9.84
CA THR A 19 1.57 5.69 11.07
C THR A 19 0.55 6.11 12.12
N GLU A 20 0.08 5.15 12.90
CA GLU A 20 -0.60 5.42 14.16
C GLU A 20 0.34 6.10 15.17
N GLY A 21 -0.23 6.82 16.15
CA GLY A 21 0.54 7.44 17.21
C GLY A 21 1.44 6.42 17.91
N GLY A 22 2.73 6.75 18.07
CA GLY A 22 3.72 5.85 18.66
C GLY A 22 4.32 4.81 17.70
N GLN A 23 3.85 4.70 16.45
CA GLN A 23 4.35 3.75 15.46
C GLN A 23 5.35 4.33 14.46
N GLY A 24 5.95 5.49 14.75
CA GLY A 24 6.93 6.14 13.86
C GLY A 24 8.10 5.23 13.45
N ALA A 25 8.67 4.49 14.41
CA ALA A 25 9.76 3.55 14.15
C ALA A 25 9.36 2.41 13.20
N ALA A 26 8.12 1.92 13.29
CA ALA A 26 7.60 0.92 12.36
C ALA A 26 7.43 1.52 10.96
N GLY A 27 6.97 2.77 10.86
CA GLY A 27 6.93 3.51 9.60
C GLY A 27 8.31 3.69 8.96
N ASP A 28 9.33 4.02 9.75
CA ASP A 28 10.70 4.14 9.25
C ASP A 28 11.29 2.79 8.82
N ALA A 29 10.95 1.70 9.51
CA ALA A 29 11.32 0.36 9.08
C ALA A 29 10.68 -0.01 7.73
N VAL A 30 9.39 0.32 7.54
CA VAL A 30 8.72 0.15 6.23
C VAL A 30 9.42 1.00 5.18
N LYS A 31 9.72 2.27 5.47
CA LYS A 31 10.44 3.17 4.56
C LYS A 31 11.79 2.59 4.13
N GLY A 32 12.57 2.06 5.07
CA GLY A 32 13.87 1.45 4.81
C GLY A 32 13.80 0.15 4.00
N ALA A 33 12.66 -0.53 4.01
CA ALA A 33 12.42 -1.74 3.21
C ALA A 33 11.99 -1.44 1.77
N LEU A 34 11.64 -0.20 1.45
CA LEU A 34 11.27 0.21 0.08
C LEU A 34 12.52 0.36 -0.79
N GLY A 35 12.39 0.00 -2.07
CA GLY A 35 13.50 0.12 -3.03
C GLY A 35 13.89 1.56 -3.31
N ALA A 36 15.10 1.77 -3.83
CA ALA A 36 15.65 3.10 -4.14
C ALA A 36 14.82 3.90 -5.18
N ASP A 37 13.94 3.22 -5.92
CA ASP A 37 13.02 3.84 -6.89
C ASP A 37 11.74 4.38 -6.25
N VAL A 38 11.66 4.40 -4.92
CA VAL A 38 10.51 4.89 -4.15
C VAL A 38 10.92 6.11 -3.33
N ALA A 39 10.22 7.23 -3.54
CA ALA A 39 10.32 8.42 -2.70
C ALA A 39 9.27 8.33 -1.58
N ALA A 40 9.67 7.76 -0.44
CA ALA A 40 8.79 7.55 0.70
C ALA A 40 8.94 8.63 1.80
N LYS A 41 7.80 9.15 2.27
CA LYS A 41 7.71 10.00 3.47
C LYS A 41 6.89 9.30 4.56
N VAL A 42 7.29 9.45 5.83
CA VAL A 42 6.55 8.94 6.99
C VAL A 42 5.82 10.12 7.63
N VAL A 43 4.53 9.95 7.90
CA VAL A 43 3.65 10.96 8.50
C VAL A 43 2.76 10.29 9.54
N SER A 44 2.37 11.02 10.58
CA SER A 44 1.60 10.46 11.69
C SER A 44 0.15 10.93 11.67
N GLY A 45 -0.76 9.99 11.94
CA GLY A 45 -2.17 10.24 12.19
C GLY A 45 -3.06 10.46 10.96
N ALA A 46 -4.37 10.53 11.20
CA ALA A 46 -5.40 10.67 10.17
C ALA A 46 -5.41 12.05 9.45
N GLY A 47 -4.66 13.02 9.96
CA GLY A 47 -4.47 14.34 9.37
C GLY A 47 -3.37 14.40 8.29
N ALA A 48 -2.78 13.26 7.93
CA ALA A 48 -1.72 13.16 6.95
C ALA A 48 -2.09 13.78 5.59
N ASP A 49 -1.22 14.62 5.05
CA ASP A 49 -1.32 15.10 3.68
C ASP A 49 -0.85 14.02 2.69
N LEU A 50 -1.81 13.45 1.96
CA LEU A 50 -1.61 12.41 0.97
C LEU A 50 -1.34 12.97 -0.44
N THR A 51 -1.33 14.30 -0.62
CA THR A 51 -1.20 14.93 -1.93
C THR A 51 0.08 14.50 -2.64
N GLY A 52 -0.06 14.12 -3.92
CA GLY A 52 1.05 13.70 -4.77
C GLY A 52 1.54 12.27 -4.53
N ALA A 53 1.02 11.55 -3.54
CA ALA A 53 1.32 10.13 -3.35
C ALA A 53 0.57 9.28 -4.37
N VAL A 54 1.23 8.27 -4.94
CA VAL A 54 0.58 7.26 -5.79
C VAL A 54 0.11 6.07 -4.96
N ALA A 55 0.85 5.76 -3.90
CA ALA A 55 0.45 4.75 -2.92
C ALA A 55 0.59 5.28 -1.50
N VAL A 56 -0.28 4.78 -0.62
CA VAL A 56 -0.32 5.11 0.79
C VAL A 56 -0.25 3.81 1.58
N ILE A 57 0.76 3.67 2.43
CA ILE A 57 0.94 2.52 3.31
C ILE A 57 0.46 2.91 4.70
N VAL A 58 -0.49 2.15 5.25
CA VAL A 58 -1.04 2.35 6.58
C VAL A 58 -0.33 1.41 7.54
N VAL A 59 0.24 1.99 8.61
CA VAL A 59 0.92 1.26 9.68
C VAL A 59 0.15 1.50 10.98
N GLY A 60 -0.47 0.44 11.50
CA GLY A 60 -1.41 0.52 12.62
C GLY A 60 -2.84 0.82 12.19
N SER A 61 -3.67 1.29 13.12
CA SER A 61 -5.12 1.40 12.93
C SER A 61 -5.58 2.78 12.46
N VAL A 62 -4.79 3.46 11.61
CA VAL A 62 -5.12 4.82 11.17
C VAL A 62 -6.31 4.79 10.21
N ASP A 63 -7.35 5.55 10.55
CA ASP A 63 -8.49 5.74 9.66
C ASP A 63 -8.19 6.79 8.58
N LEU A 64 -8.00 6.33 7.35
CA LEU A 64 -7.85 7.16 6.16
C LEU A 64 -9.09 7.14 5.25
N SER A 65 -10.22 6.64 5.75
CA SER A 65 -11.46 6.60 4.98
C SER A 65 -11.83 8.01 4.50
N GLY A 66 -11.94 8.16 3.18
CA GLY A 66 -12.27 9.44 2.53
C GLY A 66 -11.12 10.44 2.37
N LYS A 67 -9.88 10.09 2.76
CA LYS A 67 -8.69 10.93 2.49
C LYS A 67 -7.99 10.58 1.18
N ALA A 68 -8.08 9.32 0.78
CA ALA A 68 -7.51 8.84 -0.48
C ALA A 68 -8.21 9.49 -1.68
N ALA A 69 -7.45 10.15 -2.54
CA ALA A 69 -7.94 10.61 -3.82
C ALA A 69 -8.06 9.44 -4.82
N PRO A 70 -8.92 9.55 -5.85
CA PRO A 70 -8.89 8.64 -6.99
C PRO A 70 -7.47 8.55 -7.58
N GLY A 71 -7.05 7.35 -7.95
CA GLY A 71 -5.71 7.01 -8.40
C GLY A 71 -4.72 6.65 -7.28
N GLN A 72 -5.09 6.85 -6.01
CA GLN A 72 -4.24 6.47 -4.88
C GLN A 72 -4.56 5.06 -4.39
N LEU A 73 -3.52 4.23 -4.30
CA LEU A 73 -3.64 2.88 -3.77
C LEU A 73 -3.39 2.86 -2.26
N LEU A 74 -4.36 2.40 -1.47
CA LEU A 74 -4.20 2.19 -0.03
C LEU A 74 -3.77 0.76 0.25
N ILE A 75 -2.67 0.64 0.99
CA ILE A 75 -2.02 -0.62 1.36
C ILE A 75 -1.99 -0.69 2.88
N GLY A 76 -2.42 -1.81 3.45
CA GLY A 76 -2.39 -2.00 4.90
C GLY A 76 -2.32 -3.46 5.29
N ASP A 77 -2.80 -3.77 6.49
CA ASP A 77 -2.98 -5.13 6.96
C ASP A 77 -4.39 -5.67 6.66
N MET A 78 -4.65 -6.90 7.08
CA MET A 78 -5.96 -7.53 6.93
C MET A 78 -7.06 -6.79 7.70
N ALA A 79 -6.76 -6.19 8.84
CA ALA A 79 -7.76 -5.41 9.59
C ALA A 79 -8.23 -4.18 8.79
N CYS A 80 -7.31 -3.49 8.11
CA CYS A 80 -7.65 -2.40 7.20
C CYS A 80 -8.49 -2.87 6.00
N MET A 81 -8.20 -4.07 5.48
CA MET A 81 -8.92 -4.66 4.36
C MET A 81 -10.36 -5.06 4.72
N GLU A 82 -10.53 -5.76 5.83
CA GLU A 82 -11.83 -6.20 6.37
C GLU A 82 -12.73 -5.01 6.73
N ALA A 83 -12.12 -3.90 7.16
CA ALA A 83 -12.83 -2.64 7.35
C ALA A 83 -13.25 -1.94 6.03
N GLY A 84 -12.88 -2.49 4.87
CA GLY A 84 -13.17 -1.92 3.55
C GLY A 84 -12.37 -0.66 3.22
N LYS A 85 -11.26 -0.40 3.94
CA LYS A 85 -10.49 0.84 3.85
C LYS A 85 -9.25 0.71 2.95
N CYS A 86 -8.63 -0.47 2.93
CA CYS A 86 -7.45 -0.75 2.12
C CYS A 86 -7.80 -1.56 0.87
N ALA A 87 -7.16 -1.23 -0.25
CA ALA A 87 -7.31 -1.94 -1.52
C ALA A 87 -6.38 -3.14 -1.64
N LEU A 88 -5.23 -3.10 -0.96
CA LEU A 88 -4.25 -4.18 -0.89
C LEU A 88 -3.89 -4.45 0.57
N ALA A 89 -3.84 -5.72 0.96
CA ALA A 89 -3.30 -6.14 2.23
C ALA A 89 -2.23 -7.21 2.04
N VAL A 90 -1.21 -7.18 2.89
CA VAL A 90 -0.11 -8.15 2.87
C VAL A 90 -0.16 -8.96 4.16
N GLU A 91 -0.34 -10.26 4.02
CA GLU A 91 -0.33 -11.21 5.13
C GLU A 91 0.94 -12.07 5.02
N ARG A 92 1.73 -12.13 6.10
CA ARG A 92 2.88 -13.04 6.16
C ARG A 92 2.41 -14.42 6.62
N GLN A 93 2.59 -15.42 5.76
CA GLN A 93 2.30 -16.82 6.07
C GLN A 93 3.34 -17.40 7.03
N ALA A 94 2.96 -18.43 7.78
CA ALA A 94 3.86 -19.16 8.67
C ALA A 94 5.07 -19.78 7.94
N SER A 95 4.92 -20.09 6.64
CA SER A 95 6.00 -20.55 5.77
C SER A 95 7.02 -19.46 5.39
N GLY A 96 6.80 -18.22 5.81
CA GLY A 96 7.60 -17.06 5.42
C GLY A 96 7.19 -16.43 4.08
N ALA A 97 6.28 -17.07 3.33
CA ALA A 97 5.72 -16.50 2.10
C ALA A 97 4.80 -15.31 2.41
N ALA A 98 4.73 -14.33 1.50
CA ALA A 98 3.75 -13.26 1.56
C ALA A 98 2.51 -13.65 0.74
N LYS A 99 1.33 -13.48 1.32
CA LYS A 99 0.04 -13.57 0.64
C LYS A 99 -0.52 -12.16 0.47
N TYR A 100 -0.91 -11.85 -0.75
CA TYR A 100 -1.45 -10.55 -1.12
C TYR A 100 -2.95 -10.68 -1.28
N HIS A 101 -3.70 -9.84 -0.57
CA HIS A 101 -5.15 -9.80 -0.64
C HIS A 101 -5.60 -8.51 -1.29
N VAL A 102 -6.66 -8.55 -2.08
CA VAL A 102 -7.15 -7.39 -2.83
C VAL A 102 -8.63 -7.19 -2.62
N ASN A 103 -9.00 -5.99 -2.18
CA ASN A 103 -10.39 -5.56 -2.08
C ASN A 103 -10.80 -4.87 -3.39
N THR A 104 -11.59 -5.57 -4.20
CA THR A 104 -11.99 -5.10 -5.54
C THR A 104 -12.90 -3.88 -5.50
N ALA A 105 -13.72 -3.73 -4.45
CA ALA A 105 -14.56 -2.56 -4.26
C ALA A 105 -13.72 -1.31 -3.96
N ALA A 106 -12.70 -1.43 -3.10
CA ALA A 106 -11.78 -0.36 -2.80
C ALA A 106 -10.92 0.03 -4.02
N LEU A 107 -10.46 -0.94 -4.82
CA LEU A 107 -9.79 -0.68 -6.09
C LEU A 107 -10.66 0.07 -7.10
N THR A 108 -11.91 -0.36 -7.25
CA THR A 108 -12.88 0.28 -8.16
C THR A 108 -13.13 1.72 -7.74
N LYS A 109 -13.33 1.97 -6.44
CA LYS A 109 -13.49 3.31 -5.87
C LYS A 109 -12.24 4.18 -6.09
N ALA A 110 -11.06 3.59 -5.98
CA ALA A 110 -9.79 4.25 -6.27
C ALA A 110 -9.54 4.43 -7.77
N GLY A 111 -10.31 3.80 -8.67
CA GLY A 111 -10.02 3.83 -10.11
C GLY A 111 -8.67 3.18 -10.45
N VAL A 112 -8.19 2.26 -9.62
CA VAL A 112 -6.92 1.54 -9.81
C VAL A 112 -7.23 0.10 -10.22
N SER A 113 -6.49 -0.39 -11.22
CA SER A 113 -6.54 -1.79 -11.64
C SER A 113 -5.14 -2.38 -11.66
N PHE A 114 -5.00 -3.60 -11.13
CA PHE A 114 -3.75 -4.34 -11.28
C PHE A 114 -3.69 -5.06 -12.62
N ASP A 115 -2.47 -5.22 -13.14
CA ASP A 115 -2.22 -6.07 -14.31
C ASP A 115 -2.67 -7.52 -14.05
N LYS A 116 -3.07 -8.20 -15.14
CA LYS A 116 -3.58 -9.57 -15.09
C LYS A 116 -2.60 -10.55 -14.44
N ASN A 117 -1.29 -10.37 -14.61
CA ASN A 117 -0.30 -11.24 -13.98
C ASN A 117 -0.27 -11.08 -12.46
N PHE A 118 -0.42 -9.85 -11.96
CA PHE A 118 -0.53 -9.61 -10.52
C PHE A 118 -1.86 -10.15 -9.98
N GLN A 119 -2.95 -10.02 -10.75
CA GLN A 119 -4.25 -10.59 -10.38
C GLN A 119 -4.20 -12.12 -10.17
N MET A 120 -3.29 -12.85 -10.83
CA MET A 120 -3.10 -14.28 -10.61
C MET A 120 -2.34 -14.61 -9.31
N LEU A 121 -1.67 -13.64 -8.70
CA LEU A 121 -0.86 -13.80 -7.48
C LEU A 121 -1.61 -13.37 -6.21
N VAL A 122 -2.73 -12.67 -6.36
CA VAL A 122 -3.51 -12.13 -5.25
C VAL A 122 -4.72 -13.00 -4.95
N THR A 123 -5.13 -12.99 -3.70
CA THR A 123 -6.41 -13.54 -3.26
C THR A 123 -7.44 -12.42 -3.27
N ALA A 124 -8.56 -12.63 -3.98
CA ALA A 124 -9.68 -11.71 -3.90
C ALA A 124 -10.29 -11.75 -2.50
N HIS A 125 -10.55 -10.58 -1.94
CA HIS A 125 -11.10 -10.41 -0.62
C HIS A 125 -12.40 -9.60 -0.66
#